data_AF-A0A418RTZ0-F1
#
_entry.id   AF-A0A418RTZ0-F1
#
_cell.length_a   1.000
_cell.length_b   1.000
_cell.length_c   1.000
_cell.angle_alpha   90.00
_cell.angle_beta   90.00
_cell.angle_gamma   90.00
#
_symmetry.space_group_name_H-M   'P 1'
#
loop_
_entity.id
_entity.type
_entity.pdbx_description
1 polymer ?
#
loop_
_entity_poly.entity_id
_entity_poly.type
_entity_poly.pdbx_seq_one_letter_code
_entity_poly.pdbx_strand_id
1 'polypeptide(L)'
;MCRKPGFGAFSKSNDQLQGKRFHYGLANPPFGFKWEKDQKAVNKERVELGFAGRFGAALPRISDGSMLFLQTLVSKMEAPEHGGGREGILLSGSPLFNGSAGSGESEIRRWLLEQDFVEAIFSLPNDMFFNTGKRSQNCRDALGGRGMRFIFSVLYSHYKKPTIPEWLIICANNRD
;
A
#
# COMPACT_ATOMS: atom_id res chain seq x y z
N MET A 1 24.85 -9.09 18.19
CA MET A 1 23.45 -9.58 18.34
C MET A 1 22.64 -9.01 17.17
N CYS A 2 22.67 -9.68 16.01
CA CYS A 2 22.04 -9.18 14.78
C CYS A 2 20.59 -9.69 14.75
N ARG A 3 19.59 -8.85 15.06
CA ARG A 3 18.18 -9.21 14.90
C ARG A 3 17.90 -9.30 13.39
N LYS A 4 17.47 -10.49 12.92
CA LYS A 4 17.11 -10.68 11.51
C LYS A 4 15.98 -9.72 11.12
N PRO A 5 16.05 -9.03 9.96
CA PRO A 5 14.91 -8.28 9.45
C PRO A 5 13.77 -9.27 9.15
N GLY A 6 12.67 -9.16 9.89
CA GLY A 6 11.49 -9.96 9.66
C GLY A 6 10.74 -9.44 8.44
N PHE A 7 10.74 -10.20 7.34
CA PHE A 7 9.87 -9.94 6.20
C PHE A 7 8.51 -10.59 6.47
N GLY A 8 7.48 -9.79 6.71
CA GLY A 8 6.11 -10.26 6.94
C GLY A 8 5.32 -10.39 5.64
N ALA A 9 4.66 -11.53 5.41
CA ALA A 9 3.65 -11.66 4.37
C ALA A 9 2.28 -11.20 4.93
N PHE A 10 1.67 -10.20 4.31
CA PHE A 10 0.43 -9.57 4.80
C PHE A 10 -0.81 -10.18 4.15
N SER A 11 -1.74 -10.70 4.96
CA SER A 11 -3.00 -11.33 4.53
C SER A 11 -4.21 -10.48 4.95
N LYS A 12 -5.24 -10.41 4.09
CA LYS A 12 -6.37 -9.47 4.19
C LYS A 12 -7.40 -9.89 5.25
N SER A 13 -7.84 -11.13 5.21
CA SER A 13 -8.94 -11.65 6.04
C SER A 13 -8.47 -12.43 7.25
N ASN A 14 -7.23 -12.90 7.25
CA ASN A 14 -6.65 -13.64 8.36
C ASN A 14 -5.21 -13.19 8.58
N ASP A 15 -5.00 -12.33 9.57
CA ASP A 15 -3.69 -11.79 9.93
C ASP A 15 -2.87 -12.84 10.67
N GLN A 16 -1.96 -13.49 9.96
CA GLN A 16 -1.06 -14.53 10.50
C GLN A 16 0.03 -13.96 11.42
N LEU A 17 0.16 -12.62 11.49
CA LEU A 17 1.20 -11.94 12.24
C LEU A 17 0.59 -10.94 13.23
N GLN A 18 -0.60 -11.24 13.77
CA GLN A 18 -1.28 -10.39 14.73
C GLN A 18 -0.38 -10.02 15.91
N GLY A 19 -0.43 -8.76 16.33
CA GLY A 19 0.41 -8.21 17.42
C GLY A 19 1.89 -8.00 17.06
N LYS A 20 2.37 -8.49 15.92
CA LYS A 20 3.74 -8.24 15.46
C LYS A 20 3.82 -6.91 14.73
N ARG A 21 4.90 -6.18 15.01
CA ARG A 21 5.29 -4.94 14.34
C ARG A 21 6.68 -5.07 13.73
N PHE A 22 6.95 -4.27 12.71
CA PHE A 22 8.16 -4.36 11.90
C PHE A 22 8.74 -2.97 11.66
N HIS A 23 10.08 -2.90 11.68
CA HIS A 23 10.80 -1.70 11.27
C HIS A 23 10.78 -1.49 9.76
N TYR A 24 10.63 -2.58 9.00
CA TYR A 24 10.64 -2.56 7.55
C TYR A 24 9.56 -3.48 6.98
N GLY A 25 8.76 -2.96 6.06
CA GLY A 25 7.74 -3.70 5.33
C GLY A 25 7.80 -3.39 3.84
N LEU A 26 7.63 -4.40 2.99
CA LEU A 26 7.53 -4.22 1.55
C LEU A 26 6.37 -5.06 1.04
N ALA A 27 5.50 -4.48 0.21
CA ALA A 27 4.39 -5.22 -0.40
C ALA A 27 4.18 -4.84 -1.87
N ASN A 28 3.85 -5.87 -2.66
CA ASN A 28 3.38 -5.74 -4.04
C ASN A 28 2.04 -6.48 -4.18
N PRO A 29 0.94 -5.90 -3.69
CA PRO A 29 -0.37 -6.54 -3.77
C PRO A 29 -0.89 -6.62 -5.22
N PRO A 30 -1.78 -7.59 -5.52
CA PRO A 30 -2.44 -7.66 -6.82
C PRO A 30 -3.26 -6.39 -7.08
N PHE A 31 -3.11 -5.80 -8.27
CA PHE A 31 -3.78 -4.54 -8.62
C PHE A 31 -5.29 -4.71 -8.83
N GLY A 32 -6.07 -3.74 -8.36
CA GLY A 32 -7.51 -3.63 -8.64
C GLY A 32 -8.33 -4.85 -8.22
N PHE A 33 -7.90 -5.56 -7.18
CA PHE A 33 -8.60 -6.77 -6.73
C PHE A 33 -9.90 -6.41 -6.01
N LYS A 34 -10.93 -7.24 -6.22
CA LYS A 34 -12.20 -7.17 -5.48
C LYS A 34 -12.08 -7.90 -4.15
N TRP A 35 -12.68 -7.36 -3.08
CA TRP A 35 -12.59 -7.93 -1.72
C TRP A 35 -13.95 -8.36 -1.14
N GLU A 36 -14.93 -8.62 -2.01
CA GLU A 36 -16.29 -9.02 -1.64
C GLU A 36 -16.32 -10.25 -0.71
N LYS A 37 -15.47 -11.25 -0.96
CA LYS A 37 -15.36 -12.45 -0.14
C LYS A 37 -14.86 -12.17 1.27
N ASP A 38 -14.01 -11.15 1.43
CA ASP A 38 -13.41 -10.75 2.70
C ASP A 38 -14.26 -9.70 3.43
N GLN A 39 -15.33 -9.21 2.80
CA GLN A 39 -16.06 -8.02 3.25
C GLN A 39 -16.62 -8.15 4.67
N LYS A 40 -17.18 -9.33 5.00
CA LYS A 40 -17.72 -9.58 6.33
C LYS A 40 -16.63 -9.49 7.41
N ALA A 41 -15.47 -10.09 7.17
CA ALA A 41 -14.36 -10.10 8.12
C ALA A 41 -13.77 -8.69 8.31
N VAL A 42 -13.55 -7.97 7.22
CA VAL A 42 -13.00 -6.61 7.22
C VAL A 42 -13.96 -5.62 7.92
N ASN A 43 -15.27 -5.70 7.65
CA ASN A 43 -16.26 -4.88 8.33
C ASN A 43 -16.31 -5.18 9.83
N LYS A 44 -16.29 -6.47 10.20
CA LYS A 44 -16.31 -6.89 11.60
C LYS A 44 -15.10 -6.30 12.34
N GLU A 45 -13.90 -6.44 11.79
CA GLU A 45 -12.68 -5.89 12.39
C GLU A 45 -12.76 -4.37 12.55
N ARG A 46 -13.24 -3.65 11.52
CA ARG A 46 -13.42 -2.20 11.60
C ARG A 46 -14.37 -1.80 12.74
N VAL A 47 -15.52 -2.47 12.84
CA VAL A 47 -16.55 -2.14 13.84
C VAL A 47 -16.09 -2.47 15.25
N GLU A 48 -15.43 -3.62 15.44
CA GLU A 48 -15.03 -4.10 16.76
C GLU A 48 -13.74 -3.44 17.27
N LEU A 49 -12.77 -3.19 16.38
CA LEU A 49 -11.44 -2.73 16.78
C LEU A 49 -11.13 -1.28 16.38
N GLY A 50 -11.85 -0.71 15.41
CA GLY A 50 -11.56 0.64 14.92
C GLY A 50 -10.07 0.82 14.57
N PHE A 51 -9.43 1.82 15.16
CA PHE A 51 -7.99 2.09 15.02
C PHE A 51 -7.06 1.15 15.80
N ALA A 52 -7.60 0.35 16.74
CA ALA A 52 -6.84 -0.75 17.33
C ALA A 52 -6.70 -1.95 16.37
N GLY A 53 -7.56 -2.00 15.33
CA GLY A 53 -7.46 -2.92 14.21
C GLY A 53 -6.82 -2.28 12.98
N ARG A 54 -6.85 -2.98 11.86
CA ARG A 54 -6.17 -2.55 10.63
C ARG A 54 -6.97 -1.51 9.85
N PHE A 55 -8.29 -1.58 9.89
CA PHE A 55 -9.17 -0.84 8.98
C PHE A 55 -9.91 0.32 9.66
N GLY A 56 -9.23 1.01 10.58
CA GLY A 56 -9.81 2.07 11.40
C GLY A 56 -10.15 3.35 10.65
N ALA A 57 -9.41 3.71 9.60
CA ALA A 57 -9.61 4.95 8.87
C ALA A 57 -10.92 4.91 8.07
N ALA A 58 -11.00 4.04 7.06
CA ALA A 58 -12.22 3.80 6.29
C ALA A 58 -12.11 2.49 5.51
N LEU A 59 -13.18 2.15 4.78
CA LEU A 59 -13.18 1.03 3.84
C LEU A 59 -13.32 1.57 2.42
N PRO A 60 -12.47 1.16 1.46
CA PRO A 60 -12.61 1.54 0.07
C PRO A 60 -13.83 0.84 -0.56
N ARG A 61 -14.14 1.12 -1.83
CA ARG A 61 -15.17 0.36 -2.55
C ARG A 61 -14.81 -1.11 -2.66
N ILE A 62 -15.82 -1.99 -2.67
CA ILE A 62 -15.65 -3.46 -2.79
C ILE A 62 -14.85 -3.86 -4.04
N SER A 63 -14.98 -3.06 -5.11
CA SER A 63 -14.30 -3.30 -6.38
C SER A 63 -12.80 -3.01 -6.39
N ASP A 64 -12.27 -2.32 -5.38
CA ASP A 64 -10.84 -1.99 -5.27
C ASP A 64 -10.37 -2.08 -3.81
N GLY A 65 -9.72 -3.18 -3.46
CA GLY A 65 -9.17 -3.40 -2.12
C GLY A 65 -7.74 -2.88 -1.93
N SER A 66 -7.17 -2.12 -2.87
CA SER A 66 -5.76 -1.69 -2.82
C SER A 66 -5.43 -0.96 -1.51
N MET A 67 -6.32 -0.10 -1.03
CA MET A 67 -6.13 0.64 0.24
C MET A 67 -6.27 -0.23 1.51
N LEU A 68 -6.78 -1.46 1.41
CA LEU A 68 -6.79 -2.38 2.56
C LEU A 68 -5.38 -2.89 2.85
N PHE A 69 -4.57 -3.14 1.82
CA PHE A 69 -3.16 -3.50 2.02
C PHE A 69 -2.35 -2.35 2.58
N LEU A 70 -2.62 -1.14 2.10
CA LEU A 70 -1.99 0.08 2.61
C LEU A 70 -2.25 0.24 4.12
N GLN A 71 -3.51 0.15 4.54
CA GLN A 71 -3.87 0.21 5.96
C GLN A 71 -3.27 -0.95 6.77
N THR A 72 -3.21 -2.16 6.19
CA THR A 72 -2.58 -3.33 6.83
C THR A 72 -1.10 -3.08 7.10
N LEU A 73 -0.38 -2.53 6.12
CA LEU A 73 1.01 -2.11 6.28
C LEU A 73 1.13 -1.10 7.43
N VAL A 74 0.41 0.02 7.37
CA VAL A 74 0.48 1.06 8.42
C VAL A 74 0.23 0.51 9.83
N SER A 75 -0.71 -0.44 9.97
CA SER A 75 -1.00 -1.09 11.27
C SER A 75 0.16 -1.92 11.85
N LYS A 76 1.08 -2.35 10.99
CA LYS A 76 2.24 -3.21 11.29
C LYS A 76 3.54 -2.44 11.45
N MET A 77 3.55 -1.13 11.20
CA MET A 77 4.72 -0.30 11.47
C MET A 77 5.07 -0.28 12.95
N GLU A 78 6.35 -0.40 13.24
CA GLU A 78 6.86 -0.20 14.60
C GLU A 78 6.64 1.24 15.07
N ALA A 79 6.34 1.38 16.36
CA ALA A 79 6.08 2.67 16.97
C ALA A 79 7.37 3.50 17.11
N PRO A 80 7.28 4.85 17.11
CA PRO A 80 8.47 5.71 17.16
C PRO A 80 9.30 5.50 18.43
N GLU A 81 8.66 5.20 19.55
CA GLU A 81 9.31 4.88 20.84
C GLU A 81 10.19 3.63 20.78
N HIS A 82 9.93 2.72 19.84
CA HIS A 82 10.73 1.53 19.61
C HIS A 82 11.66 1.68 18.41
N GLY A 83 11.84 2.90 17.89
CA GLY A 83 12.72 3.19 16.77
C GLY A 83 12.02 3.27 15.42
N GLY A 84 10.68 3.22 15.37
CA GLY A 84 9.90 3.52 14.17
C GLY A 84 9.94 2.46 13.06
N GLY A 85 8.99 2.56 12.14
CA GLY A 85 8.86 1.70 10.96
C GLY A 85 8.90 2.48 9.65
N ARG A 86 9.40 1.83 8.59
CA ARG A 86 9.31 2.30 7.20
C ARG A 86 8.76 1.22 6.31
N GLU A 87 7.81 1.58 5.47
CA GLU A 87 7.16 0.60 4.61
C GLU A 87 6.99 1.09 3.18
N GLY A 88 7.36 0.25 2.23
CA GLY A 88 7.19 0.52 0.80
C GLY A 88 6.06 -0.33 0.23
N ILE A 89 5.15 0.28 -0.50
CA ILE A 89 4.11 -0.45 -1.23
C ILE A 89 4.07 -0.04 -2.68
N LEU A 90 3.98 -1.05 -3.55
CA LEU A 90 3.77 -0.88 -4.96
C LEU A 90 2.28 -1.00 -5.28
N LEU A 91 1.67 0.10 -5.73
CA LEU A 91 0.24 0.14 -6.06
C LEU A 91 0.01 0.64 -7.49
N SER A 92 -1.17 0.32 -8.01
CA SER A 92 -1.77 1.13 -9.06
C SER A 92 -2.00 2.56 -8.55
N GLY A 93 -2.28 3.50 -9.44
CA GLY A 93 -2.60 4.90 -9.15
C GLY A 93 -4.01 5.10 -8.60
N SER A 94 -4.82 4.05 -8.53
CA SER A 94 -6.16 4.12 -7.93
C SER A 94 -6.19 4.70 -6.50
N PRO A 95 -5.25 4.39 -5.58
CA PRO A 95 -5.27 4.95 -4.24
C PRO A 95 -5.06 6.46 -4.20
N LEU A 96 -4.38 7.03 -5.21
CA LEU A 96 -4.11 8.47 -5.25
C LEU A 96 -5.32 9.29 -5.71
N PHE A 97 -6.10 8.77 -6.65
CA PHE A 97 -7.11 9.57 -7.37
C PHE A 97 -8.56 9.06 -7.24
N ASN A 98 -8.78 7.82 -6.76
CA ASN A 98 -10.14 7.30 -6.66
C ASN A 98 -10.89 7.85 -5.44
N GLY A 99 -12.21 7.92 -5.55
CA GLY A 99 -13.10 8.30 -4.45
C GLY A 99 -13.39 9.80 -4.38
N SER A 100 -14.67 10.13 -4.31
CA SER A 100 -15.17 11.49 -4.11
C SER A 100 -14.91 11.99 -2.69
N ALA A 101 -15.08 13.28 -2.44
CA ALA A 101 -15.02 13.84 -1.09
C ALA A 101 -15.95 13.07 -0.12
N GLY A 102 -15.44 12.74 1.07
CA GLY A 102 -16.16 11.95 2.09
C GLY A 102 -16.35 10.46 1.77
N SER A 103 -15.86 9.97 0.63
CA SER A 103 -15.80 8.52 0.37
C SER A 103 -14.70 7.84 1.17
N GLY A 104 -14.80 6.53 1.37
CA GLY A 104 -13.81 5.78 2.14
C GLY A 104 -12.38 5.94 1.61
N GLU A 105 -12.16 6.00 0.30
CA GLU A 105 -10.84 6.27 -0.26
C GLU A 105 -10.31 7.66 0.09
N SER A 106 -11.19 8.67 0.11
CA SER A 106 -10.85 10.04 0.52
C SER A 106 -10.52 10.10 2.01
N GLU A 107 -11.26 9.41 2.86
CA GLU A 107 -11.05 9.34 4.30
C GLU A 107 -9.72 8.66 4.64
N ILE A 108 -9.39 7.56 3.96
CA ILE A 108 -8.11 6.87 4.13
C ILE A 108 -6.96 7.80 3.74
N ARG A 109 -7.04 8.48 2.58
CA ARG A 109 -6.00 9.46 2.19
C ARG A 109 -5.84 10.57 3.20
N ARG A 110 -6.95 11.15 3.65
CA ARG A 110 -6.94 12.22 4.65
C ARG A 110 -6.26 11.75 5.93
N TRP A 111 -6.63 10.58 6.44
CA TRP A 111 -6.01 9.99 7.63
C TRP A 111 -4.50 9.79 7.45
N LEU A 112 -4.04 9.25 6.32
CA LEU A 112 -2.61 9.04 6.05
C LEU A 112 -1.80 10.35 6.07
N LEU A 113 -2.38 11.43 5.57
CA LEU A 113 -1.75 12.75 5.54
C LEU A 113 -1.81 13.44 6.90
N GLU A 114 -2.94 13.37 7.59
CA GLU A 114 -3.13 13.96 8.92
C GLU A 114 -2.23 13.31 9.98
N GLN A 115 -1.94 12.01 9.83
CA GLN A 115 -1.00 11.30 10.70
C GLN A 115 0.47 11.41 10.25
N ASP A 116 0.77 12.17 9.19
CA ASP A 116 2.12 12.34 8.61
C ASP A 116 2.80 11.01 8.27
N PHE A 117 2.03 10.00 7.83
CA PHE A 117 2.59 8.68 7.50
C PHE A 117 3.28 8.66 6.14
N VAL A 118 2.87 9.50 5.18
CA VAL A 118 3.40 9.50 3.81
C VAL A 118 4.72 10.26 3.76
N GLU A 119 5.83 9.57 3.53
CA GLU A 119 7.15 10.18 3.38
C GLU A 119 7.42 10.58 1.93
N ALA A 120 7.15 9.67 0.98
CA ALA A 120 7.41 9.92 -0.43
C ALA A 120 6.46 9.12 -1.34
N ILE A 121 6.18 9.68 -2.53
CA ILE A 121 5.45 9.02 -3.60
C ILE A 121 6.32 9.09 -4.86
N PHE A 122 6.74 7.94 -5.37
CA PHE A 122 7.51 7.82 -6.60
C PHE A 122 6.61 7.35 -7.72
N SER A 123 6.66 8.00 -8.88
CA SER A 123 6.07 7.46 -10.10
C SER A 123 7.15 6.72 -10.89
N LEU A 124 6.92 5.46 -11.24
CA LEU A 124 7.87 4.74 -12.11
C LEU A 124 7.46 4.87 -13.59
N PRO A 125 8.44 4.77 -14.51
CA PRO A 125 8.16 4.75 -15.94
C PRO A 125 7.19 3.63 -16.32
N ASN A 126 6.43 3.87 -17.38
CA ASN A 126 5.58 2.83 -17.96
C ASN A 126 6.46 1.64 -18.44
N ASP A 127 5.86 0.45 -18.46
CA ASP A 127 6.47 -0.78 -19.01
C ASP A 127 7.65 -1.41 -18.23
N MET A 128 7.92 -1.00 -16.99
CA MET A 128 8.96 -1.67 -16.16
C MET A 128 8.57 -3.06 -15.61
N PHE A 129 7.28 -3.43 -15.62
CA PHE A 129 6.81 -4.71 -15.07
C PHE A 129 6.51 -5.72 -16.18
N PHE A 130 7.47 -6.61 -16.44
CA PHE A 130 7.40 -7.61 -17.51
C PHE A 130 6.49 -8.83 -17.23
N ASN A 131 5.77 -8.88 -16.09
CA ASN A 131 5.08 -10.12 -15.69
C ASN A 131 3.70 -9.97 -15.03
N THR A 132 2.97 -8.87 -15.26
CA THR A 132 1.52 -8.87 -15.01
C THR A 132 0.80 -9.52 -16.19
N GLY A 133 0.79 -10.86 -16.19
CA GLY A 133 0.17 -11.68 -17.22
C GLY A 133 -1.33 -11.40 -17.41
N LYS A 134 -1.63 -10.50 -18.35
CA LYS A 134 -2.72 -10.70 -19.32
C LYS A 134 -2.09 -10.65 -20.71
N ARG A 135 -1.50 -11.77 -21.14
CA ARG A 135 -1.28 -12.01 -22.56
C ARG A 135 -2.64 -12.36 -23.16
N SER A 136 -3.27 -11.43 -23.86
CA SER A 136 -4.08 -11.79 -25.02
C SER A 136 -3.33 -11.31 -26.26
N GLN A 137 -2.77 -12.28 -26.97
CA GLN A 137 -2.74 -12.39 -28.42
C GLN A 137 -2.69 -11.07 -29.23
N ASN A 138 -1.60 -10.98 -30.01
CA ASN A 138 -1.34 -10.13 -31.16
C ASN A 138 -0.69 -8.77 -30.90
N CYS A 139 0.59 -8.74 -31.24
CA CYS A 139 1.36 -7.55 -31.54
C CYS A 139 0.68 -6.71 -32.63
N ARG A 140 0.70 -5.39 -32.41
CA ARG A 140 0.78 -4.29 -33.39
C ARG A 140 -0.46 -3.68 -34.06
N ASP A 141 -1.65 -4.28 -34.07
CA ASP A 141 -2.77 -3.67 -34.81
C ASP A 141 -3.92 -3.16 -33.93
N ALA A 142 -3.72 -1.99 -33.29
CA ALA A 142 -4.80 -1.06 -32.92
C ALA A 142 -4.22 0.23 -32.31
N LEU A 143 -4.06 1.27 -33.11
CA LEU A 143 -4.09 2.64 -32.59
C LEU A 143 -5.48 2.86 -31.96
N GLY A 144 -5.57 2.82 -30.63
CA GLY A 144 -6.86 3.00 -29.97
C GLY A 144 -6.94 2.74 -28.47
N GLY A 145 -6.14 3.43 -27.66
CA GLY A 145 -6.56 3.85 -26.32
C GLY A 145 -6.53 2.83 -25.16
N ARG A 146 -5.79 3.24 -24.10
CA ARG A 146 -5.80 2.71 -22.72
C ARG A 146 -4.90 1.49 -22.45
N GLY A 147 -3.59 1.67 -22.67
CA GLY A 147 -2.58 0.93 -21.91
C GLY A 147 -2.74 1.20 -20.41
N MET A 148 -2.60 0.16 -19.59
CA MET A 148 -2.79 0.24 -18.14
C MET A 148 -1.66 1.09 -17.53
N ARG A 149 -1.97 2.37 -17.26
CA ARG A 149 -1.05 3.40 -16.79
C ARG A 149 -0.79 3.27 -15.30
N PHE A 150 0.18 2.49 -14.85
CA PHE A 150 0.53 2.52 -13.42
C PHE A 150 2.01 2.29 -13.24
N ILE A 151 2.63 3.08 -12.35
CA ILE A 151 3.24 2.62 -11.10
C ILE A 151 3.41 3.81 -10.14
N PHE A 152 2.89 3.69 -8.91
CA PHE A 152 3.29 4.53 -7.78
C PHE A 152 3.90 3.66 -6.68
N SER A 153 5.10 3.99 -6.22
CA SER A 153 5.68 3.44 -4.99
C SER A 153 5.49 4.46 -3.88
N VAL A 154 4.76 4.10 -2.83
CA VAL A 154 4.58 4.99 -1.67
C VAL A 154 5.44 4.46 -0.53
N LEU A 155 6.27 5.33 0.04
CA LEU A 155 7.04 5.07 1.24
C LEU A 155 6.34 5.72 2.43
N TYR A 156 6.10 4.92 3.46
CA TYR A 156 5.55 5.35 4.73
C TYR A 156 6.63 5.34 5.80
N SER A 157 6.55 6.27 6.76
CA SER A 157 7.51 6.38 7.84
C SER A 157 6.83 6.87 9.12
N HIS A 158 7.14 6.21 10.24
CA HIS A 158 6.65 6.61 11.55
C HIS A 158 7.82 6.93 12.48
N TYR A 159 8.53 8.03 12.18
CA TYR A 159 9.68 8.54 12.94
C TYR A 159 9.43 9.97 13.39
N LYS A 160 9.96 10.36 14.56
CA LYS A 160 10.15 11.78 14.90
C LYS A 160 11.22 12.33 13.94
N LYS A 161 10.86 13.24 13.02
CA LYS A 161 11.80 13.89 12.06
C LYS A 161 13.02 14.49 12.80
N PRO A 162 14.23 14.58 12.17
CA PRO A 162 14.50 14.51 10.73
C PRO A 162 15.62 13.50 10.40
N THR A 163 15.32 12.39 9.74
CA THR A 163 16.33 11.66 8.96
C THR A 163 15.65 10.88 7.85
N ILE A 164 15.79 11.35 6.61
CA ILE A 164 15.79 10.44 5.47
C ILE A 164 17.24 9.96 5.39
N PRO A 165 17.59 8.72 5.76
CA PRO A 165 18.92 8.25 5.47
C PRO A 165 19.00 8.00 3.95
N GLU A 166 20.07 8.52 3.34
CA GLU A 166 20.27 8.66 1.89
C GLU A 166 20.20 7.36 1.07
N TRP A 167 20.11 6.19 1.72
CA TRP A 167 20.15 4.88 1.09
C TRP A 167 18.78 4.26 0.77
N LEU A 168 17.65 4.83 1.21
CA LEU A 168 16.32 4.25 0.93
C LEU A 168 15.63 4.94 -0.26
N ILE A 169 16.29 4.91 -1.42
CA ILE A 169 15.66 5.11 -2.72
C ILE A 169 15.68 3.74 -3.41
N ILE A 170 14.60 2.97 -3.28
CA ILE A 170 14.43 1.74 -4.06
C ILE A 170 13.73 2.11 -5.37
N CYS A 171 14.52 2.04 -6.45
CA CYS A 171 14.18 2.15 -7.86
C CYS A 171 13.80 3.54 -8.40
N ALA A 172 14.80 4.41 -8.52
CA ALA A 172 14.87 5.34 -9.65
C ALA A 172 15.60 4.64 -10.80
N ASN A 173 14.93 4.34 -11.90
CA ASN A 173 15.62 3.94 -13.13
C ASN A 173 15.93 5.21 -13.92
N ASN A 174 17.10 5.78 -13.67
CA ASN A 174 17.74 6.69 -14.60
C ASN A 174 18.24 5.86 -15.78
N ARG A 175 17.70 6.09 -16.98
CA ARG A 175 18.49 6.00 -18.20
C ARG A 175 18.00 7.08 -19.17
N ASP A 176 19.00 7.72 -19.76
CA ASP A 176 18.95 8.79 -20.75
C ASP A 176 18.07 8.49 -21.97
#